data_AF-A0A7R9Q1H7-F1
#
_entry.id   AF-A0A7R9Q1H7-F1
#
_cell.length_a   1.000
_cell.length_b   1.000
_cell.length_c   1.000
_cell.angle_alpha   90.00
_cell.angle_beta   90.00
_cell.angle_gamma   90.00
#
_symmetry.space_group_name_H-M   'P 1'
#
loop_
_entity.id
_entity.type
_entity.pdbx_description
1 polymer ?
#
loop_
_entity_poly.entity_id
_entity_poly.type
_entity_poly.pdbx_seq_one_letter_code
_entity_poly.pdbx_strand_id
1 'polypeptide(L)'
;MLSWSGPKIMSGLSVGASSVGSGDHCQSLSGSSSPAQTSPTANYNHKISGIPCVAAASRYTAPVHIDVGGSIYTSSLETLTKHPESRLARMFNGSIPIVLDSLKQHYFIDRDGKMFRHILNFLRTNSLIIGTNEKREKQWIQLLLQSKHISK
;
A
#
# COMPACT_ATOMS: atom_id res chain seq x y z
N MET A 1 -42.59 -16.33 -5.02
CA MET A 1 -41.76 -16.72 -6.18
C MET A 1 -41.75 -15.55 -7.15
N LEU A 2 -40.63 -14.83 -7.25
CA LEU A 2 -40.46 -13.75 -8.22
C LEU A 2 -39.18 -14.06 -9.00
N SER A 3 -39.37 -14.44 -10.26
CA SER A 3 -38.31 -14.81 -11.20
C SER A 3 -37.72 -13.55 -11.82
N TRP A 4 -36.42 -13.35 -11.68
CA TRP A 4 -35.65 -12.31 -12.35
C TRP A 4 -34.88 -12.96 -13.50
N SER A 5 -35.13 -12.52 -14.74
CA SER A 5 -34.35 -12.93 -15.92
C SER A 5 -33.32 -11.85 -16.28
N GLY A 6 -32.03 -12.17 -16.12
CA GLY A 6 -30.93 -11.30 -16.50
C GLY A 6 -30.64 -11.31 -18.01
N PRO A 7 -29.87 -10.33 -18.54
CA PRO A 7 -29.50 -10.29 -19.95
C PRO A 7 -28.38 -11.29 -20.31
N LYS A 8 -28.56 -11.91 -21.49
CA LYS A 8 -27.73 -12.94 -22.13
C LYS A 8 -26.45 -12.35 -22.71
N ILE A 9 -25.32 -13.00 -22.42
CA ILE A 9 -24.05 -12.83 -23.15
C ILE A 9 -24.20 -13.32 -24.60
N MET A 10 -23.63 -12.61 -25.56
CA MET A 10 -23.43 -13.09 -26.93
C MET A 10 -21.93 -13.19 -27.21
N SER A 11 -21.53 -14.41 -27.56
CA SER A 11 -20.23 -14.85 -28.02
C SER A 11 -20.11 -14.75 -29.53
N GLY A 12 -18.90 -14.41 -30.03
CA GLY A 12 -18.42 -14.86 -31.34
C GLY A 12 -17.93 -13.73 -32.25
N LEU A 13 -16.62 -13.70 -32.53
CA LEU A 13 -16.08 -14.18 -33.81
C LEU A 13 -14.53 -14.25 -33.75
N SER A 14 -14.01 -15.33 -34.32
CA SER A 14 -12.60 -15.60 -34.62
C SER A 14 -12.37 -15.36 -36.11
N VAL A 15 -11.23 -14.81 -36.52
CA VAL A 15 -10.17 -15.42 -37.38
C VAL A 15 -9.26 -14.32 -37.98
N GLY A 16 -7.98 -14.65 -38.19
CA GLY A 16 -7.13 -13.96 -39.18
C GLY A 16 -5.67 -13.79 -38.79
N ALA A 17 -4.85 -14.81 -39.07
CA ALA A 17 -3.40 -14.79 -38.95
C ALA A 17 -2.72 -13.99 -40.08
N SER A 18 -1.52 -13.44 -39.82
CA SER A 18 -0.41 -13.38 -40.78
C SER A 18 0.93 -13.09 -40.08
N SER A 19 1.93 -13.85 -40.50
CA SER A 19 3.34 -13.94 -40.10
C SER A 19 4.24 -12.86 -40.72
N VAL A 20 5.35 -12.49 -40.06
CA VAL A 20 6.77 -12.47 -40.52
C VAL A 20 7.63 -11.87 -39.38
N GLY A 21 8.64 -12.55 -38.81
CA GLY A 21 10.05 -12.61 -39.24
C GLY A 21 10.93 -12.07 -38.07
N SER A 22 11.62 -12.92 -37.30
CA SER A 22 13.01 -13.40 -37.46
C SER A 22 14.07 -12.49 -36.82
N GLY A 23 14.87 -13.08 -35.92
CA GLY A 23 16.20 -12.61 -35.52
C GLY A 23 16.33 -12.15 -34.08
N ASP A 24 16.76 -13.03 -33.17
CA ASP A 24 18.11 -12.94 -32.61
C ASP A 24 18.40 -14.07 -31.62
N HIS A 25 19.54 -14.72 -31.87
CA HIS A 25 20.06 -15.89 -31.20
C HIS A 25 21.32 -15.44 -30.47
N CYS A 26 21.40 -15.63 -29.15
CA CYS A 26 22.69 -15.68 -28.46
C CYS A 26 22.66 -16.73 -27.34
N GLN A 27 23.62 -17.65 -27.44
CA GLN A 27 23.77 -18.88 -26.70
C GLN A 27 24.26 -18.62 -25.27
N SER A 28 23.75 -19.41 -24.32
CA SER A 28 24.30 -19.52 -22.98
C SER A 28 25.59 -20.35 -23.02
N LEU A 29 26.68 -19.79 -22.51
CA LEU A 29 27.84 -20.58 -22.07
C LEU A 29 28.09 -20.30 -20.58
N SER A 30 28.17 -21.39 -19.85
CA SER A 30 28.55 -21.51 -18.45
C SER A 30 30.01 -21.11 -18.23
N GLY A 31 30.29 -20.37 -17.15
CA GLY A 31 31.63 -20.14 -16.64
C GLY A 31 31.58 -19.71 -15.17
N SER A 32 31.96 -20.59 -14.27
CA SER A 32 32.12 -20.38 -12.82
C SER A 32 33.47 -19.75 -12.48
N SER A 33 33.53 -18.72 -11.63
CA SER A 33 34.44 -18.64 -10.46
C SER A 33 34.46 -17.26 -9.75
N SER A 34 34.22 -17.34 -8.44
CA SER A 34 34.80 -16.56 -7.33
C SER A 34 34.25 -15.18 -6.90
N PRO A 35 34.18 -14.93 -5.57
CA PRO A 35 33.58 -13.74 -4.96
C PRO A 35 34.62 -12.67 -4.58
N ALA A 36 34.27 -11.39 -4.69
CA ALA A 36 35.01 -10.31 -4.06
C ALA A 36 34.06 -9.25 -3.49
N GLN A 37 34.08 -9.14 -2.16
CA GLN A 37 33.52 -8.02 -1.41
C GLN A 37 34.29 -6.74 -1.79
N THR A 38 33.57 -5.65 -2.05
CA THR A 38 34.10 -4.29 -1.88
C THR A 38 33.03 -3.44 -1.21
N SER A 39 33.40 -2.92 -0.04
CA SER A 39 32.65 -2.02 0.82
C SER A 39 32.30 -0.69 0.12
N PRO A 40 31.28 0.07 0.58
CA PRO A 40 30.92 1.34 -0.05
C PRO A 40 31.83 2.46 0.46
N THR A 41 32.85 2.84 -0.30
CA THR A 41 33.57 4.10 -0.08
C THR A 41 32.97 5.20 -0.94
N ALA A 42 31.83 5.74 -0.51
CA ALA A 42 31.36 7.02 -1.03
C ALA A 42 31.82 8.15 -0.10
N ASN A 43 32.98 8.72 -0.43
CA ASN A 43 33.42 10.01 0.09
C ASN A 43 32.41 11.08 -0.36
N TYR A 44 31.45 11.43 0.49
CA TYR A 44 30.52 12.53 0.23
C TYR A 44 31.24 13.86 0.44
N ASN A 45 31.93 14.31 -0.61
CA ASN A 45 32.46 15.65 -0.73
C ASN A 45 31.29 16.66 -0.62
N HIS A 46 31.35 17.57 0.34
CA HIS A 46 30.30 18.55 0.63
C HIS A 46 30.11 19.52 -0.55
N LYS A 47 29.22 19.16 -1.47
CA LYS A 47 28.52 20.12 -2.33
C LYS A 47 27.06 20.00 -1.97
N ILE A 48 26.57 20.94 -1.15
CA ILE A 48 25.15 21.08 -0.87
C ILE A 48 24.46 21.37 -2.21
N SER A 49 23.96 20.33 -2.88
CA SER A 49 23.11 20.47 -4.05
C SER A 49 21.71 20.75 -3.52
N GLY A 50 21.30 22.02 -3.51
CA GLY A 50 19.98 22.46 -3.05
C GLY A 50 18.79 21.94 -3.86
N ILE A 51 19.00 20.95 -4.73
CA ILE A 51 17.97 20.22 -5.45
C ILE A 51 17.76 18.87 -4.73
N PRO A 52 16.56 18.61 -4.17
CA PRO A 52 16.24 17.32 -3.59
C PRO A 52 16.41 16.18 -4.61
N CYS A 53 17.06 15.09 -4.20
CA CYS A 53 17.09 13.86 -5.00
C CYS A 53 15.73 13.15 -4.86
N VAL A 54 15.08 12.83 -5.98
CA VAL A 54 13.81 12.09 -5.96
C VAL A 54 14.11 10.63 -5.60
N ALA A 55 13.54 10.17 -4.49
CA ALA A 55 13.64 8.76 -4.11
C ALA A 55 12.80 7.89 -5.07
N ALA A 56 13.34 6.76 -5.50
CA ALA A 56 12.58 5.78 -6.26
C ALA A 56 11.42 5.23 -5.40
N ALA A 57 10.19 5.39 -5.87
CA ALA A 57 9.02 4.86 -5.18
C ALA A 57 8.95 3.33 -5.35
N SER A 58 8.87 2.61 -4.24
CA SER A 58 8.54 1.18 -4.23
C SER A 58 7.06 1.00 -3.94
N ARG A 59 6.52 -0.22 -4.12
CA ARG A 59 5.16 -0.53 -3.69
C ARG A 59 4.88 -0.18 -2.21
N TYR A 60 5.90 -0.28 -1.34
CA TYR A 60 5.74 -0.02 0.09
C TYR A 60 5.90 1.44 0.49
N THR A 61 6.68 2.20 -0.28
CA THR A 61 7.03 3.60 0.01
C THR A 61 6.28 4.61 -0.85
N ALA A 62 5.56 4.14 -1.88
CA ALA A 62 4.71 4.98 -2.71
C ALA A 62 3.57 5.62 -1.88
N PRO A 63 3.16 6.85 -2.24
CA PRO A 63 2.01 7.49 -1.62
C PRO A 63 0.72 6.68 -1.81
N VAL A 64 -0.04 6.56 -0.72
CA VAL A 64 -1.37 5.95 -0.68
C VAL A 64 -2.35 7.00 -0.16
N HIS A 65 -3.34 7.33 -0.98
CA HIS A 65 -4.38 8.31 -0.65
C HIS A 65 -5.62 7.62 -0.08
N ILE A 66 -6.14 8.17 1.02
CA ILE A 66 -7.23 7.60 1.80
C ILE A 66 -8.21 8.73 2.16
N ASP A 67 -9.47 8.58 1.76
CA ASP A 67 -10.59 9.40 2.21
C ASP A 67 -11.24 8.74 3.43
N VAL A 68 -11.17 9.40 4.58
CA VAL A 68 -11.72 8.91 5.85
C VAL A 68 -12.83 9.84 6.31
N GLY A 69 -14.08 9.48 6.02
CA GLY A 69 -15.26 10.29 6.35
C GLY A 69 -15.19 11.72 5.82
N GLY A 70 -14.59 11.94 4.64
CA GLY A 70 -14.38 13.24 4.02
C GLY A 70 -13.04 13.91 4.32
N SER A 71 -12.21 13.34 5.21
CA SER A 71 -10.86 13.83 5.48
C SER A 71 -9.84 13.06 4.63
N ILE A 72 -9.07 13.79 3.80
CA ILE A 72 -8.06 13.18 2.94
C ILE A 72 -6.72 13.03 3.68
N TYR A 73 -6.20 11.81 3.69
CA TYR A 73 -4.89 11.47 4.22
C TYR A 73 -4.00 10.87 3.15
N THR A 74 -2.69 11.09 3.29
CA THR A 74 -1.65 10.44 2.50
C THR A 74 -0.70 9.69 3.43
N SER A 75 -0.41 8.45 3.10
CA SER A 75 0.52 7.59 3.85
C SER A 75 1.26 6.65 2.89
N SER A 76 1.85 5.56 3.39
CA SER A 76 2.51 4.51 2.60
C SER A 76 2.02 3.12 3.06
N LEU A 77 2.13 2.09 2.22
CA LEU A 77 1.78 0.72 2.65
C LEU A 77 2.63 0.30 3.84
N GLU A 78 3.92 0.64 3.87
CA GLU A 78 4.81 0.39 5.01
C GLU A 78 4.21 0.87 6.33
N THR A 79 3.66 2.09 6.36
CA THR A 79 3.02 2.63 7.56
C THR A 79 1.70 1.92 7.86
N LEU A 80 0.85 1.73 6.85
CA LEU A 80 -0.51 1.19 7.01
C LEU A 80 -0.52 -0.29 7.39
N THR A 81 0.53 -1.04 7.03
CA THR A 81 0.67 -2.47 7.32
C THR A 81 1.65 -2.78 8.44
N LYS A 82 2.11 -1.77 9.19
CA LYS A 82 3.12 -1.93 10.25
C LYS A 82 2.73 -2.95 11.33
N HIS A 83 1.43 -3.04 11.63
CA HIS A 83 0.84 -3.99 12.57
C HIS A 83 -0.05 -4.98 11.79
N PRO A 84 0.49 -6.10 11.27
CA PRO A 84 -0.20 -7.00 10.34
C PRO A 84 -1.48 -7.63 10.90
N GLU A 85 -1.57 -7.76 12.23
CA GLU A 85 -2.75 -8.24 12.95
C GLU A 85 -3.93 -7.24 12.95
N SER A 86 -3.64 -5.95 12.72
CA SER A 86 -4.65 -4.90 12.76
C SER A 86 -5.62 -5.02 11.58
N ARG A 87 -6.85 -4.52 11.77
CA ARG A 87 -7.85 -4.44 10.69
C ARG A 87 -7.37 -3.54 9.55
N LEU A 88 -6.67 -2.45 9.86
CA LEU A 88 -6.16 -1.53 8.86
C LEU A 88 -5.11 -2.20 7.98
N ALA A 89 -4.16 -2.91 8.57
CA ALA A 89 -3.16 -3.66 7.82
C ALA A 89 -3.81 -4.71 6.91
N ARG A 90 -4.83 -5.41 7.40
CA ARG A 90 -5.58 -6.38 6.60
C ARG A 90 -6.31 -5.78 5.41
N MET A 91 -6.77 -4.53 5.50
CA MET A 91 -7.33 -3.81 4.34
C MET A 91 -6.25 -3.52 3.30
N PHE A 92 -5.09 -3.03 3.74
CA PHE A 92 -4.02 -2.59 2.84
C PHE A 92 -3.04 -3.69 2.39
N ASN A 93 -3.13 -4.89 2.97
CA ASN A 93 -2.41 -6.08 2.51
C ASN A 93 -3.27 -7.01 1.62
N GLY A 94 -4.53 -6.63 1.35
CA GLY A 94 -5.45 -7.36 0.49
C GLY A 94 -6.24 -8.48 1.17
N SER A 95 -6.09 -8.69 2.47
CA SER A 95 -6.85 -9.72 3.21
C SER A 95 -8.33 -9.34 3.40
N ILE A 96 -8.64 -8.05 3.46
CA ILE A 96 -10.00 -7.51 3.63
C ILE A 96 -10.26 -6.54 2.47
N PRO A 97 -11.38 -6.67 1.73
CA PRO A 97 -11.75 -5.71 0.71
C PRO A 97 -11.91 -4.29 1.28
N ILE A 98 -11.44 -3.31 0.53
CA ILE A 98 -11.59 -1.87 0.83
C ILE A 98 -12.23 -1.18 -0.37
N VAL A 99 -13.08 -0.20 -0.10
CA VAL A 99 -13.73 0.59 -1.16
C VAL A 99 -12.69 1.50 -1.81
N LEU A 100 -12.71 1.57 -3.14
CA LEU A 100 -11.91 2.50 -3.92
C LEU A 100 -12.85 3.45 -4.67
N ASP A 101 -12.69 4.76 -4.45
CA ASP A 101 -13.37 5.77 -5.25
C ASP A 101 -12.77 5.74 -6.67
N SER A 102 -13.56 5.33 -7.66
CA SER A 102 -13.08 5.16 -9.03
C SER A 102 -12.75 6.48 -9.74
N LEU A 103 -13.29 7.61 -9.26
CA LEU A 103 -13.02 8.92 -9.84
C LEU A 103 -11.76 9.54 -9.24
N LYS A 104 -11.66 9.53 -7.90
CA LYS A 104 -10.52 10.12 -7.18
C LYS A 104 -9.32 9.19 -7.08
N GLN A 105 -9.49 7.90 -7.31
CA GLN A 105 -8.47 6.86 -7.07
C GLN A 105 -7.97 6.87 -5.62
N HIS A 106 -8.87 7.17 -4.68
CA HIS A 106 -8.59 7.16 -3.24
C HIS A 106 -9.31 5.98 -2.57
N TYR A 107 -8.65 5.33 -1.63
CA TYR A 107 -9.31 4.35 -0.78
C TYR A 107 -10.29 5.04 0.17
N PHE A 108 -11.46 4.47 0.41
CA PHE A 108 -12.49 5.05 1.26
C PHE A 108 -12.68 4.26 2.55
N ILE A 109 -12.73 4.98 3.67
CA ILE A 109 -13.04 4.45 5.00
C ILE A 109 -14.15 5.29 5.62
N ASP A 110 -15.28 4.65 5.90
CA ASP A 110 -16.43 5.28 6.57
C ASP A 110 -16.22 5.41 8.09
N ARG A 111 -15.28 6.29 8.50
CA ARG A 111 -14.95 6.58 9.91
C ARG A 111 -14.59 8.05 10.12
N ASP A 112 -14.46 8.48 11.38
CA ASP A 112 -14.04 9.84 11.73
C ASP A 112 -12.55 10.08 11.37
N GLY A 113 -12.32 11.00 10.42
CA GLY A 113 -11.00 11.42 10.01
C GLY A 113 -10.14 12.00 11.14
N LYS A 114 -10.72 12.81 12.05
CA LYS A 114 -9.95 13.44 13.14
C LYS A 114 -9.30 12.38 14.03
N MET A 115 -10.03 11.31 14.33
CA MET A 115 -9.51 10.16 15.06
C MET A 115 -8.47 9.38 14.26
N PHE A 116 -8.67 9.24 12.94
CA PHE A 116 -7.72 8.57 12.06
C PHE A 116 -6.33 9.22 12.03
N ARG A 117 -6.25 10.55 12.21
CA ARG A 117 -4.96 11.24 12.40
C ARG A 117 -4.12 10.64 13.53
N HIS A 118 -4.75 10.33 14.67
CA HIS A 118 -4.06 9.74 15.82
C HIS A 118 -3.59 8.31 15.52
N ILE A 119 -4.40 7.54 14.77
CA ILE A 119 -4.00 6.21 14.28
C ILE A 119 -2.75 6.32 13.41
N LEU A 120 -2.74 7.21 12.41
CA LEU A 120 -1.56 7.39 11.53
C LEU A 120 -0.32 7.84 12.30
N ASN A 121 -0.47 8.77 13.25
CA ASN A 121 0.65 9.23 14.06
C ASN A 121 1.24 8.11 14.92
N PHE A 122 0.39 7.26 15.50
CA PHE A 122 0.83 6.07 16.20
C PHE A 122 1.60 5.14 15.24
N LEU A 123 1.06 4.83 14.06
CA LEU A 123 1.73 3.94 13.10
C LEU A 123 3.11 4.47 12.67
N ARG A 124 3.26 5.79 12.52
CA ARG A 124 4.55 6.39 12.15
C ARG A 124 5.58 6.32 13.28
N THR A 125 5.18 6.68 14.49
CA THR A 125 6.12 6.93 15.60
C THR A 125 6.18 5.81 16.63
N ASN A 126 5.26 4.84 16.59
CA ASN A 126 4.95 3.91 17.68
C ASN A 126 4.65 4.63 19.02
N SER A 127 4.31 5.92 18.97
CA SER A 127 4.03 6.74 20.14
C SER A 127 2.69 7.42 19.99
N LEU A 128 1.92 7.38 21.07
CA LEU A 128 0.56 7.89 21.08
C LEU A 128 0.53 9.26 21.77
N ILE A 129 0.77 10.29 20.98
CA ILE A 129 0.68 11.68 21.42
C ILE A 129 -0.77 12.12 21.26
N ILE A 130 -1.53 11.97 22.34
CA ILE A 130 -2.87 12.51 22.51
C ILE A 130 -2.80 13.51 23.65
N GLY A 131 -3.46 14.66 23.48
CA GLY A 131 -3.55 15.69 24.51
C GLY A 131 -3.96 15.06 25.85
N THR A 132 -3.47 15.63 26.95
CA THR A 132 -3.47 15.07 28.30
C THR A 132 -4.84 14.70 28.89
N ASN A 133 -5.94 14.90 28.17
CA ASN A 133 -7.31 14.85 28.67
C ASN A 133 -8.13 13.67 28.09
N GLU A 134 -7.56 12.86 27.18
CA GLU A 134 -8.30 11.86 26.40
C GLU A 134 -7.86 10.41 26.69
N LYS A 135 -8.04 9.95 27.93
CA LYS A 135 -7.82 8.53 28.33
C LYS A 135 -8.60 7.53 27.46
N ARG A 136 -9.77 7.93 26.97
CA ARG A 136 -10.65 7.11 26.12
C ARG A 136 -9.99 6.78 24.78
N GLU A 137 -9.32 7.74 24.16
CA GLU A 137 -8.71 7.57 22.83
C GLU A 137 -7.48 6.67 22.86
N LYS A 138 -6.67 6.80 23.92
CA LYS A 138 -5.60 5.84 24.27
C LYS A 138 -6.12 4.40 24.27
N GLN A 139 -7.24 4.18 24.94
CA GLN A 139 -7.83 2.85 25.07
C GLN A 139 -8.43 2.33 23.75
N TRP A 140 -9.07 3.18 22.95
CA TRP A 140 -9.62 2.79 21.64
C TRP A 140 -8.54 2.46 20.60
N ILE A 141 -7.44 3.21 20.56
CA ILE A 141 -6.34 2.92 19.62
C ILE A 141 -5.61 1.64 20.03
N GLN A 142 -5.40 1.42 21.33
CA GLN A 142 -4.93 0.14 21.86
C GLN A 142 -5.86 -1.02 21.45
N LEU A 143 -7.19 -0.85 21.58
CA LEU A 143 -8.16 -1.84 21.15
C LEU A 143 -8.09 -2.11 19.64
N LEU A 144 -7.91 -1.09 18.80
CA LEU A 144 -7.86 -1.27 17.34
C LEU A 144 -6.57 -1.98 16.87
N LEU A 145 -5.49 -1.84 17.63
CA LEU A 145 -4.19 -2.46 17.34
C LEU A 145 -4.03 -3.84 18.00
N GLN A 146 -4.66 -4.09 19.15
CA GLN A 146 -4.52 -5.35 19.91
C GLN A 146 -5.70 -6.32 19.80
N SER A 147 -6.78 -5.99 19.07
CA SER A 147 -7.97 -6.84 19.04
C SER A 147 -7.77 -8.13 18.25
N LYS A 148 -7.43 -9.22 18.95
CA LYS A 148 -7.52 -10.60 18.42
C LYS A 148 -8.90 -11.24 18.55
N HIS A 149 -9.81 -10.79 19.43
CA HIS A 149 -11.18 -11.29 19.46
C HIS A 149 -12.06 -10.33 20.28
N ILE A 150 -13.13 -9.80 19.68
CA ILE A 150 -14.35 -9.51 20.43
C ILE A 150 -15.41 -10.44 19.82
N SER A 151 -15.59 -11.59 20.45
CA SER A 151 -16.90 -12.26 20.42
C SER A 151 -17.78 -11.55 21.43
N LYS A 152 -18.95 -11.13 20.97
CA LYS A 152 -20.15 -11.18 21.79
C LYS A 152 -21.07 -12.20 21.17
#